data_AF-A0A7V5VXC5-F1
#
_entry.id   AF-A0A7V5VXC5-F1
#
_cell.length_a   1.000
_cell.length_b   1.000
_cell.length_c   1.000
_cell.angle_alpha   90.00
_cell.angle_beta   90.00
_cell.angle_gamma   90.00
#
_symmetry.space_group_name_H-M   'P 1'
#
loop_
_entity.id
_entity.type
_entity.pdbx_description
1 polymer ?
#
loop_
_entity_poly.entity_id
_entity_poly.type
_entity_poly.pdbx_seq_one_letter_code
_entity_poly.pdbx_strand_id
1 'polypeptide(L)'
;KEMILKQFHKYIFLINKFNLVHKPHDKYLLFFCLNISSVFNKILLVFLFFIITCIRIYGQNCSEKLKEAENLFNQGELTLVAEKLLPCLQNRDLLELERKEAYKILILSYLYDDKLNEADNTMKEFLSNFPEYKTSASDPEIFKHLYESYQSTHYLDLGIVGGINNTNIRTIQPYSLHYLLKNNYLYESLSGFDIGLSASILVYKDLFFNFEILIDRNRFMKIDTFITYYTINTISITKFSFPICFMYNINTDKLLHPYFKAGVDFEYIFMATFEMHKASLYNSITQYSYNSPIINRIKYYNKYANALILEAGVKYPVPRGNIFGGICYKFGLSGYLNPEKQFTNFEDIFRYRIINDNFSINSFQIFLGWNYLFYKPKKRK
;
A
#
# COMPACT_ATOMS: atom_id res chain seq x y z
N LYS A 1 -6.06 -25.47 -24.94
CA LYS A 1 -6.65 -24.29 -25.62
C LYS A 1 -8.16 -24.49 -25.89
N GLU A 2 -8.59 -25.63 -26.44
CA GLU A 2 -10.02 -25.92 -26.66
C GLU A 2 -10.86 -26.11 -25.38
N MET A 3 -10.23 -26.52 -24.26
CA MET A 3 -10.94 -26.71 -22.99
C MET A 3 -11.36 -25.38 -22.31
N ILE A 4 -10.67 -24.27 -22.62
CA ILE A 4 -10.96 -22.95 -22.06
C ILE A 4 -12.13 -22.29 -22.83
N LEU A 5 -12.26 -22.56 -24.14
CA LEU A 5 -13.39 -22.06 -24.95
C LEU A 5 -14.73 -22.72 -24.58
N LYS A 6 -14.73 -23.99 -24.15
CA LYS A 6 -15.96 -24.67 -23.70
C LYS A 6 -16.48 -24.17 -22.34
N GLN A 7 -15.62 -23.67 -21.45
CA GLN A 7 -16.06 -23.05 -20.20
C GLN A 7 -16.61 -21.63 -20.41
N PHE A 8 -16.08 -20.87 -21.37
CA PHE A 8 -16.58 -19.53 -21.69
C PHE A 8 -18.00 -19.56 -22.29
N HIS A 9 -18.31 -20.54 -23.15
CA HIS A 9 -19.67 -20.68 -23.71
C HIS A 9 -20.72 -21.06 -22.67
N LYS A 10 -20.35 -21.78 -21.61
CA LYS A 10 -21.27 -22.15 -20.53
C LYS A 10 -21.62 -20.97 -19.62
N TYR A 11 -20.72 -19.99 -19.49
CA TYR A 11 -20.95 -18.75 -18.75
C TYR A 11 -21.83 -17.75 -19.51
N ILE A 12 -21.65 -17.63 -20.83
CA ILE A 12 -22.49 -16.74 -21.66
C ILE A 12 -23.95 -17.23 -21.72
N PHE A 13 -24.18 -18.55 -21.63
CA PHE A 13 -25.53 -19.11 -21.63
C PHE A 13 -26.28 -18.91 -20.29
N LEU A 14 -25.58 -18.72 -19.17
CA LEU A 14 -26.20 -18.47 -17.87
C LEU A 14 -26.63 -17.01 -17.67
N ILE A 15 -25.99 -16.06 -18.36
CA ILE A 15 -26.34 -14.64 -18.27
C ILE A 15 -27.65 -14.33 -19.03
N ASN A 16 -27.96 -15.07 -20.10
CA ASN A 16 -29.20 -14.87 -20.86
C ASN A 16 -30.48 -15.41 -20.21
N LYS A 17 -30.40 -16.10 -19.07
CA LYS A 17 -31.58 -16.68 -18.39
C LYS A 17 -32.10 -15.85 -17.20
N PHE A 18 -31.45 -14.73 -16.86
CA PHE A 18 -31.91 -13.76 -15.88
C PHE A 18 -32.52 -12.53 -16.56
N ASN A 19 -33.59 -12.75 -17.31
CA ASN A 19 -34.48 -11.68 -17.79
C ASN A 19 -35.85 -11.88 -17.14
N LEU A 20 -36.08 -11.26 -15.98
CA LEU A 20 -37.42 -11.02 -15.46
C LEU A 20 -37.42 -9.79 -14.54
N VAL A 21 -38.42 -8.93 -14.79
CA VAL A 21 -38.83 -7.71 -14.09
C VAL A 21 -38.13 -6.41 -14.55
N HIS A 22 -38.54 -5.95 -15.73
CA HIS A 22 -38.37 -4.56 -16.18
C HIS A 22 -39.06 -3.59 -15.23
N LYS A 23 -38.31 -2.62 -14.69
CA LYS A 23 -38.83 -1.34 -14.18
C LYS A 23 -38.57 -0.23 -15.21
N PRO A 24 -39.46 0.76 -15.37
CA PRO A 24 -39.40 1.75 -16.44
C PRO A 24 -38.51 2.97 -16.10
N HIS A 25 -37.35 2.79 -15.47
CA HIS A 25 -36.44 3.91 -15.11
C HIS A 25 -35.07 3.89 -15.83
N ASP A 26 -34.74 2.86 -16.61
CA ASP A 26 -33.38 2.67 -17.15
C ASP A 26 -33.09 3.36 -18.50
N LYS A 27 -34.05 4.07 -19.10
CA LYS A 27 -33.82 4.79 -20.37
C LYS A 27 -32.96 6.06 -20.21
N TYR A 28 -32.87 6.62 -19.01
CA TYR A 28 -32.06 7.83 -18.77
C TYR A 28 -30.59 7.54 -18.49
N LEU A 29 -30.24 6.32 -18.06
CA LEU A 29 -28.87 5.93 -17.72
C LEU A 29 -28.03 5.60 -18.97
N LEU A 30 -28.66 5.00 -20.00
CA LEU A 30 -28.00 4.67 -21.27
C LEU A 30 -27.65 5.90 -22.11
N PHE A 31 -28.43 6.98 -22.01
CA PHE A 31 -28.15 8.24 -22.73
C PHE A 31 -27.01 9.04 -22.08
N PHE A 32 -26.81 8.89 -20.76
CA PHE A 32 -25.72 9.57 -20.04
C PHE A 32 -24.36 8.90 -20.30
N CYS A 33 -24.30 7.57 -20.42
CA CYS A 33 -23.06 6.85 -20.71
C CYS A 33 -22.48 7.12 -22.11
N LEU A 34 -23.32 7.38 -23.12
CA LEU A 34 -22.86 7.64 -24.50
C LEU A 34 -22.24 9.04 -24.68
N ASN A 35 -22.69 10.04 -23.93
CA ASN A 35 -22.11 11.39 -24.00
C ASN A 35 -20.79 11.50 -23.22
N ILE A 36 -20.58 10.71 -22.17
CA ILE A 36 -19.34 10.74 -21.39
C ILE A 36 -18.14 10.21 -22.20
N SER A 37 -18.31 9.20 -23.06
CA SER A 37 -17.18 8.65 -23.86
C SER A 37 -16.66 9.63 -24.91
N SER A 38 -17.54 10.45 -25.49
CA SER A 38 -17.20 11.50 -26.47
C SER A 38 -16.37 12.62 -25.84
N VAL A 39 -16.74 13.05 -24.63
CA VAL A 39 -16.00 14.09 -23.89
C VAL A 39 -14.66 13.56 -23.38
N PHE A 40 -14.62 12.30 -22.91
CA PHE A 40 -13.40 11.68 -22.42
C PHE A 40 -12.34 11.50 -23.53
N ASN A 41 -12.75 11.11 -24.74
CA ASN A 41 -11.83 10.99 -25.88
C ASN A 41 -11.25 12.34 -26.34
N LYS A 42 -12.03 13.42 -26.26
CA LYS A 42 -11.54 14.77 -26.60
C LYS A 42 -10.55 15.29 -25.56
N ILE A 43 -10.79 15.05 -24.27
CA ILE A 43 -9.87 15.42 -23.19
C ILE A 43 -8.58 14.60 -23.27
N LEU A 44 -8.66 13.30 -23.55
CA LEU A 44 -7.51 12.43 -23.73
C LEU A 44 -6.62 12.90 -24.89
N LEU A 45 -7.21 13.31 -26.02
CA LEU A 45 -6.48 13.83 -27.19
C LEU A 45 -5.77 15.16 -26.91
N VAL A 46 -6.41 16.07 -26.18
CA VAL A 46 -5.77 17.33 -25.77
C VAL A 46 -4.63 17.09 -24.80
N PHE A 47 -4.78 16.14 -23.86
CA PHE A 47 -3.73 15.77 -22.93
C PHE A 47 -2.55 15.09 -23.64
N LEU A 48 -2.81 14.24 -24.64
CA LEU A 48 -1.77 13.61 -25.46
C LEU A 48 -1.01 14.66 -26.29
N PHE A 49 -1.70 15.66 -26.84
CA PHE A 49 -1.07 16.76 -27.59
C PHE A 49 -0.21 17.67 -26.70
N PHE A 50 -0.62 17.89 -25.44
CA PHE A 50 0.16 18.64 -24.47
C PHE A 50 1.42 17.89 -24.03
N ILE A 51 1.35 16.55 -23.88
CA ILE A 51 2.51 15.71 -23.58
C ILE A 51 3.53 15.75 -24.72
N ILE A 52 3.09 15.73 -25.98
CA ILE A 52 3.99 15.74 -27.15
C ILE A 52 4.70 17.09 -27.32
N THR A 53 4.04 18.21 -27.02
CA THR A 53 4.67 19.55 -27.13
C THR A 53 5.61 19.89 -25.97
N CYS A 54 5.52 19.17 -24.84
CA CYS A 54 6.48 19.29 -23.73
C CYS A 54 7.80 18.54 -23.96
N ILE A 55 7.93 17.73 -25.01
CA ILE A 55 9.21 17.12 -25.40
C ILE A 55 10.03 18.18 -26.13
N ARG A 56 10.56 19.15 -25.38
CA ARG A 56 11.59 20.05 -25.90
C ARG A 56 12.89 19.27 -26.11
N ILE A 57 13.43 19.41 -27.31
CA ILE A 57 14.72 18.87 -27.76
C ILE A 57 15.83 19.59 -26.98
N TYR A 58 16.25 19.04 -25.84
CA TYR A 58 17.42 19.51 -25.07
C TYR A 58 18.56 18.47 -25.00
N GLY A 59 18.41 17.31 -25.65
CA GLY A 59 19.39 16.22 -25.55
C GLY A 59 20.62 16.30 -26.48
N GLN A 60 20.73 17.28 -27.37
CA GLN A 60 21.73 17.19 -28.45
C GLN A 60 23.17 17.58 -28.09
N ASN A 61 23.45 18.22 -26.94
CA ASN A 61 24.81 18.69 -26.64
C ASN A 61 25.58 17.85 -25.60
N CYS A 62 24.93 17.16 -24.68
CA CYS A 62 25.65 16.53 -23.55
C CYS A 62 26.28 15.17 -23.89
N SER A 63 25.66 14.36 -24.75
CA SER A 63 26.28 13.12 -25.23
C SER A 63 27.53 13.39 -26.07
N GLU A 64 27.56 14.49 -26.84
CA GLU A 64 28.76 14.92 -27.58
C GLU A 64 29.85 15.41 -26.63
N LYS A 65 29.48 16.24 -25.64
CA LYS A 65 30.42 16.68 -24.57
C LYS A 65 30.99 15.51 -23.76
N LEU A 66 30.23 14.44 -23.56
CA LEU A 66 30.75 13.23 -22.91
C LEU A 66 31.85 12.58 -23.74
N LYS A 67 31.64 12.41 -25.05
CA LYS A 67 32.69 11.91 -25.97
C LYS A 67 33.90 12.82 -26.04
N GLU A 68 33.68 14.14 -26.04
CA GLU A 68 34.75 15.12 -25.98
C GLU A 68 35.56 14.97 -24.68
N ALA A 69 34.89 14.84 -23.54
CA ALA A 69 35.53 14.61 -22.25
C ALA A 69 36.30 13.29 -22.18
N GLU A 70 35.79 12.22 -22.79
CA GLU A 70 36.53 10.95 -22.95
C GLU A 70 37.84 11.15 -23.72
N ASN A 71 37.80 11.90 -24.82
CA ASN A 71 39.00 12.22 -25.60
C ASN A 71 40.01 13.06 -24.79
N LEU A 72 39.54 14.08 -24.08
CA LEU A 72 40.39 14.92 -23.21
C LEU A 72 41.04 14.10 -22.09
N PHE A 73 40.28 13.19 -21.47
CA PHE A 73 40.78 12.27 -20.47
C PHE A 73 41.88 11.36 -21.03
N ASN A 74 41.69 10.81 -22.24
CA ASN A 74 42.68 9.99 -22.93
C ASN A 74 43.94 10.78 -23.35
N GLN A 75 43.80 12.09 -23.56
CA GLN A 75 44.91 13.02 -23.85
C GLN A 75 45.66 13.48 -22.59
N GLY A 76 45.14 13.20 -21.39
CA GLY A 76 45.70 13.66 -20.12
C GLY A 76 45.32 15.09 -19.74
N GLU A 77 44.36 15.71 -20.43
CA GLU A 77 43.86 17.06 -20.14
C GLU A 77 42.75 17.01 -19.06
N LEU A 78 43.13 16.56 -17.85
CA LEU A 78 42.21 16.21 -16.76
C LEU A 78 41.35 17.39 -16.25
N THR A 79 41.88 18.60 -16.27
CA THR A 79 41.17 19.80 -15.79
C THR A 79 39.95 20.14 -16.65
N LEU A 80 40.08 19.99 -17.97
CA LEU A 80 39.01 20.31 -18.92
C LEU A 80 37.86 19.30 -18.90
N VAL A 81 38.15 18.06 -18.48
CA VAL A 81 37.11 17.02 -18.28
C VAL A 81 36.01 17.52 -17.34
N ALA A 82 36.40 18.12 -16.21
CA ALA A 82 35.44 18.63 -15.22
C ALA A 82 34.59 19.78 -15.77
N GLU A 83 35.21 20.73 -16.47
CA GLU A 83 34.53 21.88 -17.08
C GLU A 83 33.47 21.44 -18.10
N LYS A 84 33.74 20.38 -18.85
CA LYS A 84 32.82 19.82 -19.86
C LYS A 84 31.67 19.04 -19.23
N LEU A 85 31.94 18.22 -18.22
CA LEU A 85 30.97 17.27 -17.66
C LEU A 85 30.06 17.87 -16.57
N LEU A 86 30.55 18.78 -15.74
CA LEU A 86 29.77 19.32 -14.61
C LEU A 86 28.43 19.93 -15.02
N PRO A 87 28.33 20.77 -16.08
CA PRO A 87 27.05 21.30 -16.54
C PRO A 87 26.05 20.20 -16.95
N CYS A 88 26.55 19.14 -17.59
CA CYS A 88 25.72 18.01 -18.04
C CYS A 88 25.21 17.14 -16.88
N LEU A 89 26.04 16.97 -15.84
CA LEU A 89 25.65 16.24 -14.63
C LEU A 89 24.63 17.01 -13.79
N GLN A 90 24.79 18.33 -13.67
CA GLN A 90 23.89 19.21 -12.92
C GLN A 90 22.49 19.30 -13.55
N ASN A 91 22.42 19.45 -14.88
CA ASN A 91 21.15 19.58 -15.59
C ASN A 91 20.40 18.26 -15.77
N ARG A 92 21.05 17.11 -15.53
CA ARG A 92 20.50 15.76 -15.75
C ARG A 92 20.10 15.47 -17.21
N ASP A 93 20.83 16.06 -18.16
CA ASP A 93 20.56 15.93 -19.60
C ASP A 93 21.02 14.58 -20.19
N LEU A 94 21.87 13.85 -19.47
CA LEU A 94 22.40 12.54 -19.89
C LEU A 94 21.45 11.38 -19.54
N LEU A 95 21.42 10.37 -20.42
CA LEU A 95 20.78 9.08 -20.13
C LEU A 95 21.45 8.41 -18.93
N GLU A 96 20.74 7.50 -18.26
CA GLU A 96 21.25 6.89 -17.02
C GLU A 96 22.62 6.21 -17.19
N LEU A 97 22.82 5.50 -18.32
CA LEU A 97 24.08 4.83 -18.64
C LEU A 97 25.21 5.82 -18.91
N GLU A 98 24.96 6.82 -19.76
CA GLU A 98 25.92 7.89 -20.06
C GLU A 98 26.29 8.69 -18.80
N ARG A 99 25.31 8.94 -17.93
CA ARG A 99 25.53 9.65 -16.67
C ARG A 99 26.42 8.84 -15.73
N LYS A 100 26.22 7.51 -15.64
CA LYS A 100 27.13 6.63 -14.87
C LYS A 100 28.55 6.75 -15.39
N GLU A 101 28.74 6.69 -16.70
CA GLU A 101 30.06 6.77 -17.32
C GLU A 101 30.72 8.14 -17.11
N ALA A 102 29.95 9.23 -17.32
CA ALA A 102 30.41 10.59 -17.05
C ALA A 102 30.90 10.78 -15.61
N TYR A 103 30.17 10.24 -14.62
CA TYR A 103 30.61 10.27 -13.22
C TYR A 103 31.91 9.49 -13.01
N LYS A 104 32.07 8.32 -13.63
CA LYS A 104 33.30 7.52 -13.51
C LYS A 104 34.51 8.26 -14.07
N ILE A 105 34.38 8.81 -15.28
CA ILE A 105 35.46 9.57 -15.93
C ILE A 105 35.81 10.80 -15.09
N LEU A 106 34.82 11.50 -14.56
CA LEU A 106 35.05 12.66 -13.70
C LEU A 106 35.79 12.28 -12.40
N ILE A 107 35.38 11.20 -11.74
CA ILE A 107 36.04 10.69 -10.52
C ILE A 107 37.48 10.29 -10.83
N LEU A 108 37.72 9.56 -11.92
CA LEU A 108 39.05 9.15 -12.34
C LEU A 108 39.92 10.36 -12.65
N SER A 109 39.38 11.37 -13.32
CA SER A 109 40.08 12.61 -13.64
C SER A 109 40.57 13.30 -12.37
N TYR A 110 39.71 13.43 -11.36
CA TYR A 110 40.10 13.99 -10.05
C TYR A 110 41.14 13.14 -9.31
N LEU A 111 41.06 11.82 -9.42
CA LEU A 111 42.05 10.93 -8.79
C LEU A 111 43.43 11.02 -9.46
N TYR A 112 43.50 11.20 -10.78
CA TYR A 112 44.76 11.37 -11.49
C TYR A 112 45.35 12.78 -11.36
N ASP A 113 44.52 13.79 -11.06
CA ASP A 113 44.93 15.18 -10.82
C ASP A 113 45.16 15.48 -9.31
N ASP A 114 45.29 14.45 -8.47
CA ASP A 114 45.47 14.52 -7.01
C ASP A 114 44.40 15.36 -6.25
N LYS A 115 43.23 15.57 -6.85
CA LYS A 115 42.06 16.28 -6.29
C LYS A 115 41.16 15.34 -5.48
N LEU A 116 41.70 14.83 -4.38
CA LEU A 116 41.06 13.78 -3.57
C LEU A 116 39.72 14.19 -2.95
N ASN A 117 39.56 15.45 -2.57
CA ASN A 117 38.33 15.95 -1.95
C ASN A 117 37.18 16.01 -2.97
N GLU A 118 37.48 16.45 -4.18
CA GLU A 118 36.57 16.50 -5.31
C GLU A 118 36.18 15.08 -5.73
N ALA A 119 37.15 14.16 -5.85
CA ALA A 119 36.89 12.75 -6.11
C ALA A 119 35.96 12.13 -5.05
N ASP A 120 36.21 12.39 -3.76
CA ASP A 120 35.38 11.91 -2.65
C ASP A 120 33.95 12.46 -2.73
N ASN A 121 33.78 13.75 -3.04
CA ASN A 121 32.48 14.39 -3.14
C ASN A 121 31.70 13.88 -4.36
N THR A 122 32.35 13.79 -5.51
CA THR A 122 31.74 13.24 -6.73
C THR A 122 31.40 11.75 -6.58
N MET A 123 32.21 10.97 -5.84
CA MET A 123 31.87 9.58 -5.50
C MET A 123 30.61 9.49 -4.62
N LYS A 124 30.46 10.37 -3.61
CA LYS A 124 29.22 10.42 -2.82
C LYS A 124 28.01 10.76 -3.68
N GLU A 125 28.14 11.70 -4.61
CA GLU A 125 27.05 12.02 -5.55
C GLU A 125 26.72 10.84 -6.46
N PHE A 126 27.75 10.16 -7.00
CA PHE A 126 27.60 8.96 -7.81
C PHE A 126 26.82 7.88 -7.06
N LEU A 127 27.23 7.55 -5.83
CA LEU A 127 26.57 6.55 -4.99
C LEU A 127 25.17 6.95 -4.55
N SER A 128 24.91 8.24 -4.38
CA SER A 128 23.56 8.75 -4.09
C SER A 128 22.63 8.60 -5.30
N ASN A 129 23.15 8.77 -6.51
CA ASN A 129 22.37 8.69 -7.75
C ASN A 129 22.21 7.25 -8.26
N PHE A 130 23.21 6.40 -7.99
CA PHE A 130 23.32 5.01 -8.45
C PHE A 130 23.67 4.07 -7.28
N PRO A 131 22.81 3.97 -6.26
CA PRO A 131 23.08 3.18 -5.05
C PRO A 131 23.20 1.67 -5.32
N GLU A 132 22.65 1.20 -6.43
CA GLU A 132 22.66 -0.21 -6.85
C GLU A 132 23.85 -0.56 -7.76
N TYR A 133 24.73 0.41 -8.03
CA TYR A 133 25.92 0.16 -8.82
C TYR A 133 26.76 -0.95 -8.18
N LYS A 134 27.28 -1.86 -9.01
CA LYS A 134 28.25 -2.87 -8.61
C LYS A 134 29.45 -2.74 -9.53
N THR A 135 30.64 -2.74 -8.94
CA THR A 135 31.89 -2.69 -9.70
C THR A 135 31.97 -3.87 -10.65
N SER A 136 32.33 -3.60 -11.90
CA SER A 136 32.59 -4.63 -12.91
C SER A 136 34.09 -4.88 -13.03
N ALA A 137 34.48 -6.00 -13.65
CA ALA A 137 35.88 -6.28 -13.93
C ALA A 137 36.53 -5.21 -14.83
N SER A 138 35.74 -4.54 -15.67
CA SER A 138 36.17 -3.48 -16.57
C SER A 138 36.45 -2.14 -15.89
N ASP A 139 35.99 -1.93 -14.65
CA ASP A 139 36.26 -0.69 -13.94
C ASP A 139 37.75 -0.59 -13.55
N PRO A 140 38.38 0.60 -13.66
CA PRO A 140 39.76 0.78 -13.24
C PRO A 140 39.95 0.52 -11.74
N GLU A 141 41.10 -0.03 -11.37
CA GLU A 141 41.38 -0.45 -10.00
C GLU A 141 41.34 0.72 -9.00
N ILE A 142 41.83 1.89 -9.41
CA ILE A 142 41.80 3.11 -8.59
C ILE A 142 40.36 3.53 -8.26
N PHE A 143 39.44 3.39 -9.21
CA PHE A 143 38.02 3.65 -8.98
C PHE A 143 37.39 2.63 -8.03
N LYS A 144 37.71 1.33 -8.20
CA LYS A 144 37.23 0.27 -7.31
C LYS A 144 37.68 0.51 -5.87
N HIS A 145 38.95 0.85 -5.67
CA HIS A 145 39.50 1.15 -4.35
C HIS A 145 38.76 2.32 -3.67
N LEU A 146 38.50 3.41 -4.42
CA LEU A 146 37.69 4.52 -3.89
C LEU A 146 36.26 4.06 -3.59
N TYR A 147 35.62 3.33 -4.50
CA TYR A 147 34.25 2.82 -4.34
C TYR A 147 34.10 1.94 -3.09
N GLU A 148 35.04 1.03 -2.85
CA GLU A 148 35.05 0.12 -1.70
C GLU A 148 35.23 0.84 -0.36
N SER A 149 35.81 2.05 -0.38
CA SER A 149 35.90 2.91 0.81
C SER A 149 34.54 3.46 1.25
N TYR A 150 33.48 3.29 0.45
CA TYR A 150 32.13 3.73 0.78
C TYR A 150 31.18 2.56 1.07
N GLN A 151 30.12 2.86 1.80
CA GLN A 151 28.98 1.99 2.02
C GLN A 151 27.69 2.79 1.78
N SER A 152 26.88 2.32 0.84
CA SER A 152 25.55 2.87 0.55
C SER A 152 24.50 2.10 1.33
N THR A 153 23.97 2.72 2.39
CA THR A 153 22.83 2.20 3.15
C THR A 153 21.62 3.10 2.90
N HIS A 154 20.45 2.50 2.67
CA HIS A 154 19.21 3.26 2.69
C HIS A 154 18.88 3.67 4.12
N TYR A 155 18.44 4.91 4.32
CA TYR A 155 18.15 5.48 5.64
C TYR A 155 16.68 5.82 5.82
N LEU A 156 15.95 5.97 4.72
CA LEU A 156 14.53 6.28 4.68
C LEU A 156 13.89 5.50 3.52
N ASP A 157 12.77 4.86 3.82
CA ASP A 157 11.93 4.19 2.85
C ASP A 157 10.57 4.90 2.86
N LEU A 158 10.05 5.29 1.70
CA LEU A 158 8.70 5.84 1.57
C LEU A 158 7.89 4.99 0.61
N GLY A 159 6.67 4.62 0.96
CA GLY A 159 5.92 3.68 0.15
C GLY A 159 4.41 3.78 0.26
N ILE A 160 3.79 2.88 -0.49
CA ILE A 160 2.37 2.60 -0.48
C ILE A 160 2.16 1.14 -0.06
N VAL A 161 1.11 0.90 0.72
CA VAL A 161 0.73 -0.44 1.17
C VAL A 161 -0.78 -0.61 1.03
N GLY A 162 -1.21 -1.81 0.66
CA GLY A 162 -2.62 -2.16 0.67
C GLY A 162 -2.83 -3.66 0.82
N GLY A 163 -3.98 -4.00 1.39
CA GLY A 163 -4.28 -5.38 1.76
C GLY A 163 -5.76 -5.67 1.85
N ILE A 164 -6.04 -6.96 2.01
CA ILE A 164 -7.35 -7.47 2.39
C ILE A 164 -7.26 -7.97 3.83
N ASN A 165 -8.28 -7.67 4.62
CA ASN A 165 -8.35 -8.12 6.01
C ASN A 165 -9.60 -8.97 6.26
N ASN A 166 -9.46 -9.88 7.22
CA ASN A 166 -10.50 -10.74 7.72
C ASN A 166 -10.62 -10.48 9.22
N THR A 167 -11.80 -10.06 9.63
CA THR A 167 -12.11 -9.64 11.00
C THR A 167 -12.56 -10.82 11.86
N ASN A 168 -11.97 -10.98 13.04
CA ASN A 168 -12.41 -11.91 14.07
C ASN A 168 -12.87 -11.13 15.31
N ILE A 169 -14.14 -11.28 15.68
CA ILE A 169 -14.74 -10.55 16.79
C ILE A 169 -14.54 -11.32 18.09
N ARG A 170 -13.88 -10.67 19.05
CA ARG A 170 -13.79 -11.18 20.42
C ARG A 170 -14.82 -10.46 21.29
N THR A 171 -15.86 -11.19 21.69
CA THR A 171 -16.87 -10.67 22.61
C THR A 171 -16.25 -10.51 24.00
N ILE A 172 -16.32 -9.31 24.56
CA ILE A 172 -15.91 -8.99 25.93
C ILE A 172 -17.10 -9.24 26.86
N GLN A 173 -18.27 -8.72 26.50
CA GLN A 173 -19.50 -8.89 27.26
C GLN A 173 -20.69 -9.06 26.31
N PRO A 174 -21.41 -10.18 26.37
CA PRO A 174 -22.60 -10.41 25.57
C PRO A 174 -23.79 -9.64 26.14
N TYR A 175 -24.63 -9.11 25.25
CA TYR A 175 -25.89 -8.46 25.61
C TYR A 175 -27.02 -8.98 24.72
N SER A 176 -28.19 -9.17 25.32
CA SER A 176 -29.39 -9.64 24.63
C SER A 176 -30.63 -9.02 25.26
N LEU A 177 -31.68 -8.83 24.46
CA LEU A 177 -33.00 -8.41 24.93
C LEU A 177 -33.82 -9.58 25.50
N HIS A 178 -33.35 -10.81 25.35
CA HIS A 178 -34.09 -12.03 25.70
C HIS A 178 -33.44 -12.80 26.84
N TYR A 179 -34.26 -13.48 27.66
CA TYR A 179 -33.81 -14.28 28.80
C TYR A 179 -32.93 -15.45 28.31
N LEU A 180 -31.65 -15.42 28.66
CA LEU A 180 -30.58 -16.22 28.10
C LEU A 180 -30.59 -17.67 28.62
N LEU A 181 -31.31 -18.58 27.95
CA LEU A 181 -31.13 -20.02 28.22
C LEU A 181 -30.02 -20.65 27.38
N LYS A 182 -29.63 -20.05 26.24
CA LYS A 182 -28.43 -20.39 25.46
C LYS A 182 -28.19 -19.32 24.40
N ASN A 183 -27.07 -18.62 24.44
CA ASN A 183 -26.71 -17.66 23.40
C ASN A 183 -26.30 -18.41 22.12
N ASN A 184 -27.23 -18.56 21.17
CA ASN A 184 -26.95 -19.08 19.83
C ASN A 184 -26.76 -17.92 18.85
N TYR A 185 -25.77 -17.06 19.12
CA TYR A 185 -25.32 -16.08 18.13
C TYR A 185 -23.90 -16.40 17.67
N LEU A 186 -23.63 -16.10 16.41
CA LEU A 186 -22.36 -16.40 15.77
C LEU A 186 -21.86 -15.15 15.02
N TYR A 187 -20.57 -14.89 15.16
CA TYR A 187 -19.90 -13.86 14.39
C TYR A 187 -19.23 -14.49 13.17
N GLU A 188 -19.59 -14.02 11.98
CA GLU A 188 -18.92 -14.41 10.74
C GLU A 188 -18.08 -13.25 10.21
N SER A 189 -16.88 -13.58 9.76
CA SER A 189 -16.04 -12.57 9.13
C SER A 189 -16.49 -12.25 7.73
N LEU A 190 -16.39 -10.99 7.35
CA LEU A 190 -16.46 -10.55 5.97
C LEU A 190 -15.14 -9.91 5.56
N SER A 191 -14.80 -10.00 4.27
CA SER A 191 -13.58 -9.37 3.76
C SER A 191 -13.67 -7.85 3.86
N GLY A 192 -12.66 -7.27 4.52
CA GLY A 192 -12.32 -5.87 4.56
C GLY A 192 -11.13 -5.54 3.69
N PHE A 193 -10.68 -4.29 3.77
CA PHE A 193 -9.47 -3.83 3.08
C PHE A 193 -8.77 -2.75 3.89
N ASP A 194 -7.51 -2.55 3.57
CA ASP A 194 -6.67 -1.47 4.07
C ASP A 194 -5.84 -0.89 2.93
N ILE A 195 -5.60 0.41 2.96
CA ILE A 195 -4.73 1.10 2.01
C ILE A 195 -4.12 2.32 2.68
N GLY A 196 -2.85 2.60 2.38
CA GLY A 196 -2.20 3.77 2.94
C GLY A 196 -0.77 3.99 2.51
N LEU A 197 -0.10 4.86 3.27
CA LEU A 197 1.28 5.27 3.07
C LEU A 197 2.15 4.70 4.18
N SER A 198 3.39 4.36 3.84
CA SER A 198 4.40 3.84 4.77
C SER A 198 5.65 4.73 4.76
N ALA A 199 6.26 4.88 5.92
CA ALA A 199 7.56 5.50 6.09
C ALA A 199 8.40 4.63 7.04
N SER A 200 9.61 4.24 6.63
CA SER A 200 10.53 3.47 7.47
C SER A 200 11.87 4.19 7.58
N ILE A 201 12.39 4.33 8.79
CA ILE A 201 13.67 4.99 9.05
C ILE A 201 14.62 3.94 9.63
N LEU A 202 15.85 3.90 9.10
CA LEU A 202 16.86 3.00 9.63
C LEU A 202 17.35 3.48 11.00
N VAL A 203 17.13 2.67 12.03
CA VAL A 203 17.56 2.97 13.41
C VAL A 203 18.93 2.38 13.69
N TYR A 204 19.10 1.08 13.40
CA TYR A 204 20.34 0.37 13.67
C TYR A 204 20.48 -0.88 12.78
N LYS A 205 21.50 -0.90 11.92
CA LYS A 205 21.82 -2.03 11.01
C LYS A 205 20.62 -2.46 10.14
N ASP A 206 19.88 -3.48 10.57
CA ASP A 206 18.73 -4.03 9.86
C ASP A 206 17.40 -3.78 10.61
N LEU A 207 17.46 -2.97 11.68
CA LEU A 207 16.33 -2.54 12.47
C LEU A 207 15.84 -1.17 11.99
N PHE A 208 14.57 -1.14 11.61
CA PHE A 208 13.86 0.03 11.12
C PHE A 208 12.76 0.42 12.09
N PHE A 209 12.58 1.71 12.29
CA PHE A 209 11.35 2.27 12.85
C PHE A 209 10.39 2.52 11.69
N ASN A 210 9.20 1.93 11.76
CA ASN A 210 8.20 2.00 10.71
C ASN A 210 6.94 2.72 11.25
N PHE A 211 6.47 3.68 10.46
CA PHE A 211 5.26 4.46 10.71
C PHE A 211 4.38 4.40 9.47
N GLU A 212 3.10 4.15 9.66
CA GLU A 212 2.11 4.03 8.58
C GLU A 212 0.89 4.90 8.85
N ILE A 213 0.24 5.35 7.77
CA ILE A 213 -1.06 6.01 7.82
C ILE A 213 -1.99 5.24 6.89
N LEU A 214 -2.98 4.55 7.45
CA LEU A 214 -3.86 3.64 6.74
C LEU A 214 -5.33 4.08 6.86
N ILE A 215 -6.10 3.84 5.81
CA ILE A 215 -7.56 3.76 5.88
C ILE A 215 -7.91 2.28 5.91
N ASP A 216 -8.50 1.82 7.01
CA ASP A 216 -8.89 0.43 7.22
C ASP A 216 -10.42 0.32 7.28
N ARG A 217 -10.97 -0.66 6.58
CA ARG A 217 -12.37 -1.04 6.65
C ARG A 217 -12.50 -2.50 7.10
N ASN A 218 -12.97 -2.71 8.31
CA ASN A 218 -13.32 -4.03 8.83
C ASN A 218 -14.81 -4.34 8.60
N ARG A 219 -15.14 -5.58 8.28
CA ARG A 219 -16.52 -6.03 8.04
C ARG A 219 -16.78 -7.37 8.71
N PHE A 220 -17.96 -7.54 9.28
CA PHE A 220 -18.38 -8.79 9.88
C PHE A 220 -19.91 -8.86 9.96
N MET A 221 -20.43 -10.06 10.17
CA MET A 221 -21.84 -10.31 10.42
C MET A 221 -22.05 -10.85 11.82
N LYS A 222 -23.12 -10.42 12.48
CA LYS A 222 -23.67 -11.10 13.67
C LYS A 222 -24.95 -11.81 13.25
N ILE A 223 -24.96 -13.12 13.38
CA ILE A 223 -26.12 -13.98 13.09
C ILE A 223 -26.75 -14.35 14.41
N ASP A 224 -27.96 -13.87 14.66
CA ASP A 224 -28.76 -14.24 15.82
C ASP A 224 -29.89 -15.18 15.37
N THR A 225 -29.95 -16.37 15.97
CA THR A 225 -30.99 -17.36 15.67
C THR A 225 -31.99 -17.44 16.82
N PHE A 226 -33.26 -17.27 16.50
CA PHE A 226 -34.39 -17.45 17.42
C PHE A 226 -35.30 -18.56 16.91
N ILE A 227 -36.16 -19.09 17.79
CA ILE A 227 -37.09 -20.18 17.46
C ILE A 227 -37.97 -19.83 16.24
N THR A 228 -38.37 -18.56 16.13
CA THR A 228 -39.34 -18.09 15.12
C THR A 228 -38.76 -17.18 14.05
N TYR A 229 -37.50 -16.76 14.15
CA TYR A 229 -36.85 -15.89 13.17
C TYR A 229 -35.32 -15.93 13.30
N TYR A 230 -34.62 -15.46 12.28
CA TYR A 230 -33.20 -15.14 12.37
C TYR A 230 -32.93 -13.70 11.92
N THR A 231 -31.88 -13.10 12.47
CA THR A 231 -31.38 -11.78 12.05
C THR A 231 -29.92 -11.88 11.68
N ILE A 232 -29.57 -11.33 10.51
CA ILE A 232 -28.20 -11.17 10.03
C ILE A 232 -27.90 -9.68 10.05
N ASN A 233 -26.94 -9.31 10.88
CA ASN A 233 -26.53 -7.94 11.13
C ASN A 233 -25.15 -7.71 10.50
N THR A 234 -25.11 -7.05 9.35
CA THR A 234 -23.85 -6.69 8.69
C THR A 234 -23.33 -5.38 9.27
N ILE A 235 -22.13 -5.41 9.82
CA ILE A 235 -21.45 -4.25 10.41
C ILE A 235 -20.21 -3.95 9.58
N SER A 236 -20.05 -2.68 9.20
CA SER A 236 -18.80 -2.18 8.59
C SER A 236 -18.25 -1.03 9.44
N ILE A 237 -16.97 -1.09 9.78
CA ILE A 237 -16.29 -0.06 10.54
C ILE A 237 -15.14 0.47 9.67
N THR A 238 -15.09 1.77 9.47
CA THR A 238 -14.01 2.45 8.74
C THR A 238 -13.29 3.40 9.67
N LYS A 239 -11.96 3.29 9.68
CA LYS A 239 -11.07 3.96 10.61
C LYS A 239 -9.81 4.46 9.92
N PHE A 240 -9.22 5.52 10.46
CA PHE A 240 -7.81 5.80 10.24
C PHE A 240 -7.00 4.94 11.21
N SER A 241 -5.94 4.33 10.73
CA SER A 241 -5.03 3.50 11.52
C SER A 241 -3.62 4.08 11.39
N PHE A 242 -2.95 4.21 12.53
CA PHE A 242 -1.61 4.79 12.65
C PHE A 242 -0.66 3.77 13.32
N PRO A 243 -0.23 2.73 12.59
CA PRO A 243 0.75 1.77 13.09
C PRO A 243 2.09 2.43 13.42
N ILE A 244 2.62 2.10 14.60
CA ILE A 244 3.98 2.44 15.03
C ILE A 244 4.69 1.14 15.39
N CYS A 245 5.68 0.74 14.59
CA CYS A 245 6.32 -0.56 14.71
C CYS A 245 7.84 -0.50 14.58
N PHE A 246 8.51 -1.53 15.09
CA PHE A 246 9.88 -1.85 14.73
C PHE A 246 9.88 -3.01 13.75
N MET A 247 10.65 -2.89 12.67
CA MET A 247 10.81 -3.90 11.63
C MET A 247 12.26 -4.36 11.59
N TYR A 248 12.48 -5.67 11.65
CA TYR A 248 13.79 -6.30 11.51
C TYR A 248 13.88 -7.03 10.17
N ASN A 249 14.80 -6.59 9.31
CA ASN A 249 15.06 -7.25 8.04
C ASN A 249 16.09 -8.37 8.24
N ILE A 250 15.79 -9.57 7.74
CA ILE A 250 16.73 -10.68 7.77
C ILE A 250 17.54 -10.62 6.48
N ASN A 251 18.81 -10.22 6.60
CA ASN A 251 19.73 -10.22 5.48
C ASN A 251 20.03 -11.66 5.05
N THR A 252 19.73 -11.95 3.80
CA THR A 252 20.01 -13.24 3.16
C THR A 252 20.59 -12.96 1.78
N ASP A 253 21.52 -13.80 1.32
CA ASP A 253 22.07 -13.71 -0.05
C ASP A 253 21.06 -14.11 -1.14
N LYS A 254 19.84 -14.47 -0.73
CA LYS A 254 18.74 -14.85 -1.60
C LYS A 254 18.02 -13.62 -2.15
N LEU A 255 17.35 -13.81 -3.29
CA LEU A 255 16.54 -12.81 -3.99
C LEU A 255 15.38 -12.25 -3.15
N LEU A 256 14.91 -12.99 -2.14
CA LEU A 256 13.85 -12.58 -1.23
C LEU A 256 14.44 -12.34 0.15
N HIS A 257 14.15 -11.18 0.73
CA HIS A 257 14.60 -10.78 2.06
C HIS A 257 13.43 -10.87 3.05
N PRO A 258 13.38 -11.89 3.93
CA PRO A 258 12.35 -11.98 4.95
C PRO A 258 12.45 -10.83 5.95
N TYR A 259 11.34 -10.45 6.56
CA TYR A 259 11.32 -9.51 7.67
C TYR A 259 10.22 -9.84 8.66
N PHE A 260 10.38 -9.30 9.86
CA PHE A 260 9.38 -9.34 10.92
C PHE A 260 9.15 -7.92 11.46
N LYS A 261 7.91 -7.60 11.80
CA LYS A 261 7.51 -6.29 12.32
C LYS A 261 6.58 -6.48 13.52
N ALA A 262 6.80 -5.68 14.57
CA ALA A 262 5.97 -5.70 15.77
C ALA A 262 5.78 -4.28 16.31
N GLY A 263 4.60 -4.01 16.86
CA GLY A 263 4.28 -2.69 17.38
C GLY A 263 2.85 -2.52 17.86
N VAL A 264 2.37 -1.28 17.81
CA VAL A 264 1.03 -0.88 18.25
C VAL A 264 0.31 -0.13 17.13
N ASP A 265 -1.00 -0.31 17.05
CA ASP A 265 -1.89 0.41 16.14
C ASP A 265 -2.75 1.38 16.95
N PHE A 266 -2.74 2.66 16.56
CA PHE A 266 -3.68 3.66 17.08
C PHE A 266 -4.77 3.89 16.05
N GLU A 267 -6.02 3.75 16.45
CA GLU A 267 -7.15 3.71 15.54
C GLU A 267 -8.12 4.86 15.85
N TYR A 268 -8.52 5.61 14.82
CA TYR A 268 -9.57 6.61 14.89
C TYR A 268 -10.75 6.21 14.02
N ILE A 269 -11.86 5.84 14.66
CA ILE A 269 -13.07 5.39 13.99
C ILE A 269 -13.89 6.62 13.60
N PHE A 270 -14.13 6.78 12.30
CA PHE A 270 -14.90 7.92 11.77
C PHE A 270 -16.20 7.51 11.09
N MET A 271 -16.36 6.23 10.75
CA MET A 271 -17.60 5.72 10.18
C MET A 271 -17.88 4.30 10.70
N ALA A 272 -19.12 4.06 11.12
CA ALA A 272 -19.61 2.73 11.45
C ALA A 272 -21.00 2.60 10.84
N THR A 273 -21.18 1.66 9.93
CA THR A 273 -22.46 1.40 9.28
C THR A 273 -23.02 0.05 9.69
N PHE A 274 -24.35 -0.01 9.70
CA PHE A 274 -25.11 -1.15 10.13
C PHE A 274 -26.24 -1.42 9.14
N GLU A 275 -26.40 -2.68 8.76
CA GLU A 275 -27.49 -3.17 7.91
C GLU A 275 -28.05 -4.47 8.52
N MET A 276 -29.36 -4.55 8.67
CA MET A 276 -30.04 -5.73 9.22
C MET A 276 -30.89 -6.40 8.15
N HIS A 277 -30.71 -7.70 8.00
CA HIS A 277 -31.63 -8.59 7.30
C HIS A 277 -32.35 -9.47 8.32
N LYS A 278 -33.68 -9.39 8.38
CA LYS A 278 -34.51 -10.21 9.28
C LYS A 278 -35.40 -11.13 8.46
N ALA A 279 -35.44 -12.41 8.80
CA ALA A 279 -36.37 -13.35 8.19
C ALA A 279 -37.10 -14.20 9.23
N SER A 280 -38.43 -14.31 9.06
CA SER A 280 -39.31 -15.12 9.94
C SER A 280 -39.36 -16.56 9.46
N LEU A 281 -39.24 -17.51 10.40
CA LEU A 281 -39.34 -18.94 10.17
C LEU A 281 -40.65 -19.47 10.74
N TYR A 282 -41.44 -20.15 9.91
CA TYR A 282 -42.60 -20.92 10.33
C TYR A 282 -42.51 -22.31 9.70
N ASN A 283 -42.49 -23.38 10.51
CA ASN A 283 -42.21 -24.75 10.05
C ASN A 283 -40.96 -24.87 9.17
N SER A 284 -39.89 -24.14 9.52
CA SER A 284 -38.62 -24.08 8.76
C SER A 284 -38.73 -23.48 7.35
N ILE A 285 -39.85 -22.85 6.99
CA ILE A 285 -40.04 -22.12 5.74
C ILE A 285 -39.99 -20.62 6.04
N THR A 286 -39.22 -19.87 5.23
CA THR A 286 -39.13 -18.41 5.32
C THR A 286 -40.43 -17.76 4.82
N GLN A 287 -41.19 -17.10 5.71
CA GLN A 287 -42.46 -16.46 5.32
C GLN A 287 -42.30 -14.99 4.92
N TYR A 288 -41.44 -14.25 5.62
CA TYR A 288 -41.22 -12.82 5.40
C TYR A 288 -39.73 -12.50 5.55
N SER A 289 -39.19 -11.68 4.66
CA SER A 289 -37.86 -11.08 4.79
C SER A 289 -37.98 -9.55 4.76
N TYR A 290 -37.18 -8.89 5.60
CA TYR A 290 -37.09 -7.45 5.71
C TYR A 290 -35.63 -7.02 5.76
N ASN A 291 -35.28 -6.06 4.90
CA ASN A 291 -33.97 -5.40 4.90
C ASN A 291 -34.11 -4.00 5.46
N SER A 292 -33.31 -3.66 6.47
CA SER A 292 -33.22 -2.29 6.94
C SER A 292 -32.44 -1.43 5.93
N PRO A 293 -32.69 -0.11 5.89
CA PRO A 293 -31.72 0.79 5.28
C PRO A 293 -30.37 0.70 6.02
N ILE A 294 -29.31 1.18 5.37
CA ILE A 294 -27.99 1.33 5.99
C ILE A 294 -28.06 2.50 6.99
N ILE A 295 -27.72 2.24 8.26
CA ILE A 295 -27.79 3.22 9.34
C ILE A 295 -26.38 3.55 9.81
N ASN A 296 -26.07 4.84 9.99
CA ASN A 296 -24.82 5.26 10.61
C ASN A 296 -24.92 5.13 12.14
N ARG A 297 -24.01 4.34 12.70
CA ARG A 297 -23.94 3.99 14.12
C ARG A 297 -22.69 4.53 14.81
N ILE A 298 -21.95 5.47 14.21
CA ILE A 298 -20.71 6.01 14.79
C ILE A 298 -20.87 6.51 16.23
N LYS A 299 -22.05 7.03 16.59
CA LYS A 299 -22.32 7.59 17.92
C LYS A 299 -22.24 6.57 19.08
N TYR A 300 -22.34 5.27 18.80
CA TYR A 300 -22.22 4.21 19.82
C TYR A 300 -20.81 3.66 19.98
N TYR A 301 -19.91 4.00 19.05
CA TYR A 301 -18.54 3.51 19.07
C TYR A 301 -17.66 4.47 19.86
N ASN A 302 -16.64 3.92 20.50
CA ASN A 302 -15.52 4.72 20.97
C ASN A 302 -14.83 5.32 19.76
N LYS A 303 -14.46 6.60 19.81
CA LYS A 303 -13.76 7.24 18.69
C LYS A 303 -12.35 6.68 18.51
N TYR A 304 -11.76 6.20 19.60
CA TYR A 304 -10.39 5.70 19.64
C TYR A 304 -10.39 4.23 20.02
N ALA A 305 -9.54 3.45 19.35
CA ALA A 305 -9.24 2.07 19.68
C ALA A 305 -7.74 1.81 19.47
N ASN A 306 -7.23 0.72 20.04
CA ASN A 306 -5.84 0.33 19.91
C ASN A 306 -5.71 -1.19 19.73
N ALA A 307 -4.66 -1.61 19.01
CA ALA A 307 -4.32 -3.00 18.80
C ALA A 307 -2.80 -3.24 18.92
N LEU A 308 -2.39 -4.47 19.23
CA LEU A 308 -1.02 -4.92 19.00
C LEU A 308 -0.88 -5.44 17.58
N ILE A 309 0.25 -5.17 16.94
CA ILE A 309 0.56 -5.62 15.57
C ILE A 309 1.70 -6.63 15.63
N LEU A 310 1.52 -7.75 14.94
CA LEU A 310 2.57 -8.69 14.58
C LEU A 310 2.49 -8.99 13.08
N GLU A 311 3.58 -8.78 12.37
CA GLU A 311 3.64 -8.85 10.91
C GLU A 311 4.89 -9.61 10.47
N ALA A 312 4.74 -10.45 9.45
CA ALA A 312 5.85 -11.18 8.85
C ALA A 312 5.68 -11.19 7.33
N GLY A 313 6.77 -11.02 6.61
CA GLY A 313 6.71 -10.94 5.15
C GLY A 313 8.05 -11.11 4.47
N VAL A 314 8.05 -10.84 3.17
CA VAL A 314 9.23 -10.87 2.30
C VAL A 314 9.31 -9.60 1.47
N LYS A 315 10.54 -9.16 1.20
CA LYS A 315 10.87 -8.06 0.29
C LYS A 315 11.58 -8.61 -0.94
N TYR A 316 11.22 -8.08 -2.09
CA TYR A 316 11.84 -8.32 -3.37
C TYR A 316 12.48 -7.01 -3.86
N PRO A 317 13.82 -6.92 -3.96
CA PRO A 317 14.49 -5.71 -4.37
C PRO A 317 14.24 -5.43 -5.85
N VAL A 318 13.91 -4.17 -6.15
CA VAL A 318 13.73 -3.65 -7.51
C VAL A 318 14.53 -2.37 -7.65
N PRO A 319 14.85 -1.91 -8.88
CA PRO A 319 15.56 -0.66 -9.06
C PRO A 319 14.90 0.51 -8.33
N ARG A 320 15.65 1.13 -7.40
CA ARG A 320 15.28 2.22 -6.50
C ARG A 320 14.15 1.90 -5.52
N GLY A 321 13.88 0.63 -5.26
CA GLY A 321 12.74 0.25 -4.44
C GLY A 321 12.73 -1.18 -3.93
N ASN A 322 11.69 -1.51 -3.18
CA ASN A 322 11.37 -2.87 -2.80
C ASN A 322 9.88 -3.09 -3.02
N ILE A 323 9.52 -4.19 -3.70
CA ILE A 323 8.16 -4.73 -3.62
C ILE A 323 8.14 -5.62 -2.38
N PHE A 324 7.11 -5.51 -1.55
CA PHE A 324 7.01 -6.30 -0.33
C PHE A 324 5.60 -6.81 -0.10
N GLY A 325 5.48 -7.94 0.58
CA GLY A 325 4.19 -8.52 0.92
C GLY A 325 4.31 -9.50 2.05
N GLY A 326 3.19 -9.80 2.71
CA GLY A 326 3.20 -10.63 3.89
C GLY A 326 1.84 -10.83 4.51
N ILE A 327 1.88 -11.27 5.77
CA ILE A 327 0.71 -11.45 6.63
C ILE A 327 0.86 -10.60 7.88
N CYS A 328 -0.25 -10.03 8.34
CA CYS A 328 -0.32 -9.20 9.53
C CYS A 328 -1.46 -9.69 10.43
N TYR A 329 -1.20 -9.80 11.71
CA TYR A 329 -2.21 -10.07 12.73
C TYR A 329 -2.29 -8.90 13.70
N LYS A 330 -3.48 -8.30 13.79
CA LYS A 330 -3.79 -7.25 14.77
C LYS A 330 -4.61 -7.84 15.91
N PHE A 331 -4.12 -7.69 17.14
CA PHE A 331 -4.80 -8.11 18.35
C PHE A 331 -5.43 -6.92 19.06
N GLY A 332 -6.76 -6.82 19.04
CA GLY A 332 -7.50 -5.69 19.60
C GLY A 332 -7.40 -5.63 21.13
N LEU A 333 -6.81 -4.55 21.64
CA LEU A 333 -6.61 -4.33 23.07
C LEU A 333 -7.83 -3.66 23.71
N SER A 334 -8.47 -2.74 23.00
CA SER A 334 -9.61 -1.95 23.50
C SER A 334 -10.94 -2.40 22.93
N GLY A 335 -12.01 -2.16 23.70
CA GLY A 335 -13.38 -2.32 23.21
C GLY A 335 -13.79 -1.23 22.23
N TYR A 336 -14.50 -1.62 21.17
CA TYR A 336 -14.94 -0.70 20.11
C TYR A 336 -16.23 0.06 20.44
N LEU A 337 -17.06 -0.48 21.34
CA LEU A 337 -18.33 0.13 21.74
C LEU A 337 -18.21 0.91 23.04
N ASN A 338 -18.97 1.99 23.12
CA ASN A 338 -19.11 2.80 24.32
C ASN A 338 -20.26 2.25 25.18
N PRO A 339 -19.98 1.66 26.37
CA PRO A 339 -21.00 1.04 27.21
C PRO A 339 -22.09 2.02 27.69
N GLU A 340 -21.73 3.29 27.92
CA GLU A 340 -22.67 4.31 28.42
C GLU A 340 -23.74 4.67 27.38
N LYS A 341 -23.39 4.56 26.08
CA LYS A 341 -24.27 4.93 24.97
C LYS A 341 -25.09 3.76 24.44
N GLN A 342 -24.79 2.54 24.85
CA GLN A 342 -25.38 1.31 24.34
C GLN A 342 -26.91 1.28 24.47
N PHE A 343 -27.46 1.82 25.57
CA PHE A 343 -28.91 1.82 25.84
C PHE A 343 -29.63 3.12 25.46
N THR A 344 -28.93 4.08 24.87
CA THR A 344 -29.48 5.43 24.61
C THR A 344 -30.39 5.49 23.39
N ASN A 345 -30.32 4.51 22.47
CA ASN A 345 -31.16 4.51 21.28
C ASN A 345 -32.34 3.55 21.38
N PHE A 346 -33.46 4.12 21.81
CA PHE A 346 -34.74 3.45 21.85
C PHE A 346 -35.19 2.91 20.49
N GLU A 347 -34.77 3.51 19.37
CA GLU A 347 -35.10 2.97 18.05
C GLU A 347 -34.41 1.61 17.80
N ASP A 348 -33.11 1.49 18.10
CA ASP A 348 -32.40 0.21 17.96
C ASP A 348 -32.98 -0.89 18.85
N ILE A 349 -33.36 -0.52 20.07
CA ILE A 349 -33.92 -1.45 21.05
C ILE A 349 -35.36 -1.86 20.70
N PHE A 350 -36.24 -0.91 20.42
CA PHE A 350 -37.67 -1.20 20.24
C PHE A 350 -38.04 -1.52 18.80
N ARG A 351 -37.48 -0.79 17.81
CA ARG A 351 -37.79 -1.00 16.39
C ARG A 351 -37.01 -2.19 15.84
N TYR A 352 -35.71 -2.23 16.10
CA TYR A 352 -34.82 -3.24 15.53
C TYR A 352 -34.55 -4.42 16.46
N ARG A 353 -34.89 -4.32 17.75
CA ARG A 353 -34.67 -5.37 18.76
C ARG A 353 -33.23 -5.85 18.84
N ILE A 354 -32.28 -4.90 18.76
CA ILE A 354 -30.85 -5.19 18.81
C ILE A 354 -30.20 -4.42 19.95
N ILE A 355 -29.39 -5.13 20.72
CA ILE A 355 -28.36 -4.56 21.58
C ILE A 355 -27.01 -5.09 21.06
N ASN A 356 -26.04 -4.20 20.88
CA ASN A 356 -24.70 -4.60 20.43
C ASN A 356 -23.92 -5.17 21.62
N ASP A 357 -23.14 -6.22 21.42
CA ASP A 357 -22.25 -6.76 22.47
C ASP A 357 -21.05 -5.85 22.68
N ASN A 358 -20.45 -5.79 23.88
CA ASN A 358 -19.13 -5.17 23.99
C ASN A 358 -18.11 -6.11 23.36
N PHE A 359 -17.35 -5.64 22.36
CA PHE A 359 -16.37 -6.47 21.64
C PHE A 359 -15.08 -5.72 21.34
N SER A 360 -14.00 -6.49 21.16
CA SER A 360 -12.77 -6.06 20.51
C SER A 360 -12.62 -6.72 19.15
N ILE A 361 -11.87 -6.08 18.25
CA ILE A 361 -11.62 -6.57 16.90
C ILE A 361 -10.21 -7.14 16.84
N ASN A 362 -10.09 -8.41 16.48
CA ASN A 362 -8.84 -8.97 15.97
C ASN A 362 -8.94 -9.01 14.45
N SER A 363 -7.84 -8.88 13.73
CA SER A 363 -7.85 -9.01 12.27
C SER A 363 -6.62 -9.74 11.76
N PHE A 364 -6.85 -10.63 10.79
CA PHE A 364 -5.81 -11.23 9.97
C PHE A 364 -5.81 -10.53 8.61
N GLN A 365 -4.65 -10.16 8.11
CA GLN A 365 -4.49 -9.37 6.89
C GLN A 365 -3.43 -9.98 5.99
N ILE A 366 -3.68 -9.94 4.69
CA ILE A 366 -2.70 -10.21 3.64
C ILE A 366 -2.48 -8.91 2.88
N PHE A 367 -1.24 -8.49 2.69
CA PHE A 367 -0.92 -7.20 2.09
C PHE A 367 0.21 -7.28 1.08
N LEU A 368 0.24 -6.27 0.22
CA LEU A 368 1.27 -6.02 -0.78
C LEU A 368 1.57 -4.51 -0.79
N GLY A 369 2.82 -4.15 -1.00
CA GLY A 369 3.24 -2.76 -1.07
C GLY A 369 4.50 -2.56 -1.88
N TRP A 370 4.84 -1.29 -2.06
CA TRP A 370 6.07 -0.85 -2.70
C TRP A 370 6.68 0.32 -1.94
N ASN A 371 7.97 0.25 -1.66
CA ASN A 371 8.75 1.30 -1.03
C ASN A 371 9.81 1.84 -2.01
N TYR A 372 9.93 3.15 -2.12
CA TYR A 372 11.06 3.87 -2.69
C TYR A 372 12.15 4.04 -1.62
N LEU A 373 13.40 3.77 -1.99
CA LEU A 373 14.55 3.76 -1.07
C LEU A 373 15.41 5.01 -1.23
N PHE A 374 15.61 5.75 -0.14
CA PHE A 374 16.53 6.88 -0.09
C PHE A 374 17.86 6.45 0.53
N TYR A 375 18.94 6.65 -0.24
CA TYR A 375 20.29 6.24 0.14
C TYR A 375 21.12 7.41 0.63
N LYS A 376 21.99 7.15 1.61
CA LYS A 376 23.02 8.09 2.05
C LYS A 376 24.36 7.38 2.09
N PRO A 377 25.27 7.66 1.14
CA PRO A 377 26.60 7.05 1.16
C PRO A 377 27.40 7.55 2.36
N LYS A 378 28.11 6.63 3.03
CA LYS A 378 29.02 6.93 4.14
C LYS A 378 30.37 6.29 3.86
N LYS A 379 31.45 7.00 4.15
CA LYS A 379 32.81 6.44 4.10
C LYS A 379 32.97 5.43 5.24
N ARG A 380 33.53 4.26 4.94
CA ARG A 380 33.90 3.25 5.94
C ARG A 380 35.00 3.83 6.81
N LYS A 381 34.88 3.63 8.13
CA LYS A 381 35.87 4.08 9.10
C LYS A 381 36.99 3.06 9.23
#